data_AF-A0A7X1L2H3-F1
#
_entry.id   AF-A0A7X1L2H3-F1
#
_cell.length_a   1.000
_cell.length_b   1.000
_cell.length_c   1.000
_cell.angle_alpha   90.00
_cell.angle_beta   90.00
_cell.angle_gamma   90.00
#
_symmetry.space_group_name_H-M   'P 1'
#
loop_
_entity.id
_entity.type
_entity.pdbx_description
1 polymer ?
#
loop_
_entity_poly.entity_id
_entity_poly.type
_entity_poly.pdbx_seq_one_letter_code
_entity_poly.pdbx_strand_id
1 'polypeptide(L)'
;MLTEKNAIYNLPKYIVKWLNKTPLDHFRINYSTFYTERIKLNTTTFFVGLGIAFYVITCLAIFDIAKKDFGKLAYKFIWGIIALIPFIGCIIYFVFGYRKGKRISRYSSL
;
A
#
# COMPACT_ATOMS: atom_id res chain seq x y z
N MET A 1 -2.31 -32.96 -31.21
CA MET A 1 -2.63 -31.52 -31.22
C MET A 1 -3.76 -31.22 -32.23
N LEU A 2 -4.80 -32.07 -32.30
CA LEU A 2 -5.92 -31.98 -33.27
C LEU A 2 -7.29 -32.27 -32.63
N THR A 3 -7.39 -32.19 -31.30
CA THR A 3 -8.60 -32.60 -30.57
C THR A 3 -9.46 -31.43 -30.10
N GLU A 4 -8.90 -30.22 -29.97
CA GLU A 4 -9.62 -29.11 -29.35
C GLU A 4 -10.49 -28.32 -30.33
N LYS A 5 -9.99 -28.07 -31.56
CA LYS A 5 -10.73 -27.29 -32.56
C LYS A 5 -11.92 -28.06 -33.17
N ASN A 6 -11.85 -29.39 -33.22
CA ASN A 6 -12.93 -30.23 -33.78
C ASN A 6 -14.12 -30.42 -32.83
N ALA A 7 -13.93 -30.21 -31.52
CA ALA A 7 -14.99 -30.40 -30.53
C ALA A 7 -16.04 -29.27 -30.56
N ILE A 8 -15.63 -28.04 -30.88
CA ILE A 8 -16.49 -26.86 -30.78
C ILE A 8 -17.51 -26.80 -31.93
N TYR A 9 -17.17 -27.30 -33.12
CA TYR A 9 -18.08 -27.30 -34.28
C TYR A 9 -19.17 -28.38 -34.24
N ASN A 10 -18.99 -29.40 -33.39
CA ASN A 10 -19.99 -30.44 -33.15
C ASN A 10 -20.88 -30.14 -31.94
N LEU A 11 -20.71 -28.99 -31.29
CA LEU A 11 -21.61 -28.57 -30.23
C LEU A 11 -22.97 -28.17 -30.82
N PRO A 12 -24.08 -28.69 -30.27
CA PRO A 12 -25.40 -28.32 -30.76
C PRO A 12 -25.61 -26.81 -30.55
N LYS A 13 -26.26 -26.15 -31.53
CA LYS A 13 -26.40 -24.68 -31.63
C LYS A 13 -26.85 -23.99 -30.34
N TYR A 14 -27.62 -24.67 -29.49
CA TYR A 14 -28.07 -24.12 -28.21
C TYR A 14 -26.91 -23.92 -27.21
N ILE A 15 -25.88 -24.77 -27.22
CA ILE A 15 -24.70 -24.65 -26.34
C ILE A 15 -23.80 -23.51 -26.81
N VAL A 16 -23.59 -23.37 -28.12
CA VAL A 16 -22.82 -22.23 -28.69
C VAL A 16 -23.52 -20.90 -28.39
N LYS A 17 -24.85 -20.88 -28.48
CA LYS A 17 -25.68 -19.73 -28.07
C LYS A 17 -25.58 -19.46 -26.57
N TRP A 18 -25.47 -20.50 -25.74
CA TRP A 18 -25.33 -20.36 -24.28
C TRP A 18 -23.93 -19.84 -23.89
N LEU A 19 -22.86 -20.34 -24.53
CA LEU A 19 -21.48 -19.88 -24.33
C LEU A 19 -21.30 -18.40 -24.71
N ASN A 20 -21.80 -17.98 -25.88
CA ASN A 20 -21.80 -16.57 -26.28
C ASN A 20 -22.78 -15.69 -25.49
N LYS A 21 -23.61 -16.30 -24.62
CA LYS A 21 -24.51 -15.61 -23.69
C LYS A 21 -23.94 -15.56 -22.27
N THR A 22 -22.80 -16.21 -22.01
CA THR A 22 -22.18 -16.16 -20.69
C THR A 22 -21.46 -14.83 -20.52
N PRO A 23 -21.70 -14.10 -19.41
CA PRO A 23 -21.02 -12.86 -19.12
C PRO A 23 -19.66 -13.17 -18.47
N LEU A 24 -18.80 -13.91 -19.18
CA LEU A 24 -17.42 -14.19 -18.74
C LEU A 24 -16.55 -12.92 -18.75
N ASP A 25 -17.02 -11.87 -19.42
CA ASP A 25 -16.51 -10.51 -19.34
C ASP A 25 -16.90 -9.85 -18.01
N HIS A 26 -18.17 -9.82 -17.60
CA HIS A 26 -18.57 -9.20 -16.32
C HIS A 26 -17.90 -9.83 -15.09
N PHE A 27 -17.59 -11.13 -15.13
CA PHE A 27 -16.88 -11.79 -14.03
C PHE A 27 -15.39 -11.39 -13.98
N ARG A 28 -14.72 -11.27 -15.13
CA ARG A 28 -13.31 -10.82 -15.21
C ARG A 28 -13.13 -9.36 -14.80
N ILE A 29 -14.12 -8.51 -15.08
CA ILE A 29 -14.05 -7.09 -14.71
C ILE A 29 -14.23 -6.89 -13.20
N ASN A 30 -14.74 -7.89 -12.46
CA ASN A 30 -14.93 -7.72 -11.02
C ASN A 30 -13.64 -7.96 -10.22
N TYR A 31 -12.80 -8.94 -10.59
CA TYR A 31 -11.59 -9.24 -9.80
C TYR A 31 -10.57 -8.10 -9.83
N SER A 32 -10.17 -7.63 -11.01
CA SER A 32 -9.19 -6.54 -11.12
C SER A 32 -9.68 -5.28 -10.41
N THR A 33 -10.97 -4.96 -10.52
CA THR A 33 -11.56 -3.76 -9.91
C THR A 33 -11.72 -3.91 -8.40
N PHE A 34 -12.10 -5.10 -7.89
CA PHE A 34 -12.26 -5.38 -6.46
C PHE A 34 -10.92 -5.46 -5.72
N TYR A 35 -9.87 -6.04 -6.32
CA TYR A 35 -8.50 -5.96 -5.76
C TYR A 35 -8.00 -4.52 -5.73
N THR A 36 -8.26 -3.73 -6.78
CA THR A 36 -7.82 -2.34 -6.84
C THR A 36 -8.59 -1.46 -5.84
N GLU A 37 -9.89 -1.68 -5.64
CA GLU A 37 -10.71 -1.01 -4.62
C GLU A 37 -10.22 -1.29 -3.19
N ARG A 38 -9.82 -2.53 -2.89
CA ARG A 38 -9.28 -2.90 -1.57
C ARG A 38 -7.86 -2.36 -1.34
N ILE A 39 -7.11 -2.05 -2.41
CA ILE A 39 -5.75 -1.49 -2.39
C ILE A 39 -5.73 0.01 -2.77
N LYS A 40 -6.89 0.66 -2.94
CA LYS A 40 -7.02 2.13 -3.06
C LYS A 40 -6.84 2.77 -1.68
N LEU A 41 -5.68 2.55 -1.07
CA LEU A 41 -5.24 3.39 0.04
C LEU A 41 -4.84 4.72 -0.59
N ASN A 42 -5.58 5.78 -0.26
CA ASN A 42 -5.15 7.14 -0.57
C ASN A 42 -3.69 7.27 -0.13
N THR A 43 -2.83 7.75 -1.01
CA THR A 43 -1.40 7.90 -0.74
C THR A 43 -1.18 8.63 0.60
N THR A 44 -1.99 9.65 0.87
CA THR A 44 -2.03 10.35 2.16
C THR A 44 -2.35 9.43 3.34
N THR A 45 -3.39 8.61 3.26
CA THR A 45 -3.78 7.67 4.31
C THR A 45 -2.68 6.64 4.57
N PHE A 46 -1.99 6.18 3.53
CA PHE A 46 -0.84 5.27 3.68
C PHE A 46 0.29 5.91 4.50
N PHE A 47 0.70 7.13 4.16
CA PHE A 47 1.74 7.84 4.91
C PHE A 47 1.33 8.18 6.34
N VAL A 48 0.07 8.57 6.55
CA VAL A 48 -0.46 8.82 7.91
C VAL A 48 -0.46 7.54 8.74
N GLY A 49 -0.95 6.42 8.19
CA GLY A 49 -0.92 5.12 8.87
C GLY A 49 0.49 4.64 9.20
N LEU A 50 1.43 4.83 8.26
CA LEU A 50 2.85 4.54 8.46
C LEU A 50 3.44 5.38 9.60
N GLY A 51 3.16 6.68 9.64
CA GLY A 51 3.60 7.58 10.70
C GLY A 51 3.09 7.18 12.09
N ILE A 52 1.82 6.80 12.20
CA ILE A 52 1.23 6.32 13.46
C ILE A 52 1.90 5.02 13.91
N ALA A 53 2.10 4.07 12.99
CA ALA A 53 2.75 2.79 13.32
C ALA A 53 4.18 3.00 13.84
N PHE A 54 4.96 3.86 13.19
CA PHE A 54 6.31 4.23 13.65
C PHE A 54 6.30 4.90 15.03
N TYR A 55 5.37 5.81 15.27
CA TYR A 55 5.23 6.48 16.57
C TYR A 55 4.96 5.48 17.71
N VAL A 56 4.04 4.53 17.50
CA VAL A 56 3.73 3.49 18.50
C VAL A 56 4.95 2.64 18.81
N ILE A 57 5.70 2.20 17.79
CA ILE A 57 6.91 1.39 17.97
C ILE A 57 7.98 2.19 18.75
N THR A 58 8.15 3.48 18.46
CA THR A 58 9.07 4.33 19.23
C THR A 58 8.63 4.44 20.69
N CYS A 59 7.35 4.69 20.98
CA CYS A 59 6.85 4.75 22.35
C CYS A 59 7.13 3.43 23.10
N LEU A 60 6.89 2.29 22.45
CA LEU A 60 7.20 0.97 23.01
C LEU A 60 8.70 0.80 23.27
N ALA A 61 9.56 1.25 22.35
CA ALA A 61 11.01 1.21 22.52
C ALA A 61 11.48 2.08 23.70
N ILE A 62 10.91 3.29 23.86
CA ILE A 62 11.20 4.17 24.99
C ILE A 62 10.77 3.51 26.30
N PHE A 63 9.59 2.90 26.35
CA PHE A 63 9.15 2.14 27.53
C PHE A 63 10.06 0.95 27.84
N ASP A 64 10.52 0.20 26.84
CA ASP A 64 11.48 -0.90 27.04
C ASP A 64 12.81 -0.38 27.62
N ILE A 65 13.34 0.71 27.06
CA ILE A 65 14.57 1.36 27.54
C ILE A 65 14.37 1.90 28.96
N ALA A 66 13.21 2.49 29.26
CA ALA A 66 12.91 3.04 30.58
C ALA A 66 12.86 1.93 31.65
N LYS A 67 12.24 0.80 31.34
CA LYS A 67 12.06 -0.35 32.25
C LYS A 67 13.31 -1.22 32.41
N LYS A 68 14.25 -1.20 31.46
CA LYS A 68 15.53 -1.91 31.59
C LYS A 68 16.58 -1.08 32.32
N ASP A 69 17.25 -1.74 33.25
CA ASP A 69 18.48 -1.25 33.85
C ASP A 69 19.68 -1.77 33.08
N PHE A 70 20.34 -0.86 32.35
CA PHE A 70 21.52 -1.17 31.54
C PHE A 70 22.84 -1.07 32.32
N GLY A 71 22.77 -0.85 33.63
CA GLY A 71 23.92 -0.66 34.52
C GLY A 71 24.68 0.65 34.32
N LYS A 72 25.00 1.01 33.06
CA LYS A 72 25.65 2.27 32.69
C LYS A 72 24.66 3.20 31.99
N LEU A 73 24.61 4.45 32.48
CA LEU A 73 23.79 5.52 31.92
C LEU A 73 24.09 5.75 30.42
N ALA A 74 25.38 5.70 30.03
CA ALA A 74 25.81 5.89 28.64
C ALA A 74 25.19 4.88 27.67
N TYR A 75 25.00 3.62 28.09
CA TYR A 75 24.40 2.59 27.25
C TYR A 75 22.91 2.85 27.03
N LYS A 76 22.22 3.36 28.05
CA LYS A 76 20.80 3.75 27.97
C LYS A 76 20.58 4.87 26.94
N PHE A 77 21.51 5.83 26.85
CA PHE A 77 21.44 6.90 25.85
C PHE A 77 21.66 6.42 24.41
N ILE A 78 22.59 5.48 24.18
CA ILE A 78 22.85 4.95 22.83
C ILE A 78 21.58 4.29 22.27
N TRP A 79 20.90 3.46 23.06
CA TRP A 79 19.64 2.84 22.65
C TRP A 79 18.51 3.87 22.47
N GLY A 80 18.48 4.93 23.28
CA GLY A 80 17.56 6.05 23.09
C GLY A 80 17.75 6.78 21.75
N ILE A 81 19.00 7.00 21.34
CA ILE A 81 19.31 7.60 20.02
C ILE A 81 18.90 6.67 18.88
N ILE A 82 19.14 5.36 19.01
CA ILE A 82 18.71 4.37 18.02
C ILE A 82 17.19 4.35 17.87
N ALA A 83 16.43 4.52 18.97
CA ALA A 83 14.97 4.61 18.93
C ALA A 83 14.44 5.84 18.17
N LEU A 84 15.28 6.86 17.91
CA LEU A 84 14.91 8.08 17.17
C LEU A 84 15.13 7.97 15.65
N ILE A 85 15.79 6.92 15.16
CA ILE A 85 16.00 6.65 13.73
C ILE A 85 14.74 6.85 12.85
N PRO A 86 13.54 6.34 13.22
CA PRO A 86 12.35 6.49 12.38
C PRO A 86 11.92 7.95 12.13
N PHE A 87 12.38 8.91 12.93
CA PHE A 87 12.06 10.33 12.73
C PHE A 87 13.02 11.06 11.78
N ILE A 88 14.21 10.50 11.52
CA ILE A 88 15.23 11.13 10.67
C ILE A 88 14.71 11.35 9.25
N GLY A 89 13.98 10.38 8.70
CA GLY A 89 13.38 10.50 7.36
C GLY A 89 12.38 11.66 7.25
N CYS A 90 11.57 11.90 8.29
CA CYS A 90 10.67 13.05 8.35
C CYS A 90 11.44 14.37 8.34
N ILE A 91 12.52 14.47 9.14
CA ILE A 91 13.36 15.67 9.20
C ILE A 91 13.96 15.97 7.83
N ILE A 92 14.51 14.97 7.14
CA ILE A 92 15.08 15.14 5.79
C ILE A 92 14.02 15.64 4.80
N TYR A 93 12.81 15.08 4.82
CA TYR A 93 11.72 15.54 3.95
C TYR A 93 11.30 16.98 4.26
N PHE A 94 11.18 17.34 5.54
CA PHE A 94 10.84 18.71 5.94
C PHE A 94 11.97 19.71 5.73
N VAL A 95 13.23 19.30 5.64
CA VAL A 95 14.35 20.21 5.34
C VAL A 95 14.49 20.42 3.84
N PHE A 96 14.45 19.34 3.04
CA PHE A 96 14.77 19.38 1.61
C PHE A 96 13.57 19.25 0.69
N GLY A 97 12.55 18.48 1.08
CA GLY A 97 11.42 18.10 0.24
C GLY A 97 10.29 19.13 0.22
N TYR A 98 10.01 19.80 1.33
CA TYR A 98 8.85 20.71 1.44
C TYR A 98 8.88 21.88 0.44
N ARG A 99 10.07 22.34 0.04
CA ARG A 99 10.25 23.44 -0.94
C ARG A 99 10.13 22.99 -2.39
N LYS A 100 10.13 21.69 -2.66
CA LYS A 100 10.11 21.13 -4.03
C LYS A 100 8.68 20.90 -4.57
N GLY A 101 7.65 20.97 -3.72
CA GLY A 101 6.26 20.81 -4.14
C GLY A 101 5.70 22.07 -4.80
N LYS A 102 5.22 21.97 -6.04
CA LYS A 102 4.39 23.00 -6.68
C LYS A 102 2.91 22.68 -6.42
N ARG A 103 2.11 23.68 -6.02
CA ARG A 103 0.65 23.49 -5.95
C ARG A 103 0.13 23.24 -7.36
N ILE A 104 -0.67 22.20 -7.54
CA ILE A 104 -1.42 21.98 -8.78
C ILE A 104 -2.44 23.13 -8.86
N SER A 105 -2.15 24.16 -9.66
CA SER A 105 -3.10 25.25 -9.92
C SER A 105 -4.21 24.71 -10.80
N ARG A 106 -5.33 24.34 -10.19
CA ARG A 106 -6.45 23.72 -10.92
C ARG A 106 -7.33 24.72 -11.68
N TYR A 107 -6.88 25.96 -11.90
CA TYR A 107 -7.64 26.97 -12.65
C TYR A 107 -6.69 28.02 -13.27
N SER A 108 -6.44 27.89 -14.57
CA SER A 108 -5.91 28.98 -15.41
C SER A 108 -6.45 28.89 -16.85
N SER A 109 -7.66 28.34 -17.00
CA SER A 109 -8.39 28.24 -18.29
C SER A 109 -9.91 28.13 -18.12
N LEU A 110 -10.48 28.76 -17.09
CA LEU A 110 -11.87 29.21 -17.11
C LEU A 110 -11.87 30.73 -17.24
#